data_AF-A0A323U4H4-F1
#
_entry.id   AF-A0A323U4H4-F1
#
_cell.length_a   1.000
_cell.length_b   1.000
_cell.length_c   1.000
_cell.angle_alpha   90.00
_cell.angle_beta   90.00
_cell.angle_gamma   90.00
#
_symmetry.space_group_name_H-M   'P 1'
#
loop_
_entity.id
_entity.type
_entity.pdbx_description
1 polymer ?
#
loop_
_entity_poly.entity_id
_entity_poly.type
_entity_poly.pdbx_seq_one_letter_code
_entity_poly.pdbx_strand_id
1 'polypeptide(L)'
;MAASTASLFTPLEVARLHWRETRECLLHPGGTDPDQALAVVEEFPLLWRNLAEAARHDLEAALSLAREIWDERERLQALGIRLPDWEAWRARLGL
;
A
#
# COMPACT_ATOMS: atom_id res chain seq x y z
N MET A 1 7.01 7.51 -32.51
CA MET A 1 5.77 7.17 -31.79
C MET A 1 6.19 6.58 -30.46
N ALA A 2 5.97 7.29 -29.35
CA ALA A 2 6.37 6.83 -28.03
C ALA A 2 5.53 5.60 -27.65
N ALA A 3 6.20 4.53 -27.25
CA ALA A 3 5.56 3.32 -26.77
C ALA A 3 4.72 3.67 -25.54
N SER A 4 3.39 3.56 -25.67
CA SER A 4 2.52 3.46 -24.52
C SER A 4 2.90 2.17 -23.80
N THR A 5 3.74 2.25 -22.77
CA THR A 5 3.89 1.21 -21.76
C THR A 5 2.55 1.11 -21.05
N ALA A 6 1.62 0.37 -21.67
CA ALA A 6 0.48 -0.17 -20.97
C ALA A 6 1.07 -0.92 -19.78
N SER A 7 0.85 -0.40 -18.58
CA SER A 7 1.30 -1.01 -17.34
C SER A 7 0.90 -2.49 -17.39
N LEU A 8 1.89 -3.39 -17.38
CA LEU A 8 1.65 -4.84 -17.42
C LEU A 8 0.84 -5.32 -16.21
N PHE A 9 0.71 -4.47 -15.20
CA PHE A 9 0.02 -4.72 -13.95
C PHE A 9 -1.21 -3.83 -13.81
N THR A 10 -2.29 -4.44 -13.33
CA THR A 10 -3.47 -3.76 -12.81
C THR A 10 -3.13 -2.94 -11.56
N PRO A 11 -3.91 -1.90 -11.24
CA PRO A 11 -3.71 -1.12 -10.00
C PRO A 11 -3.68 -1.98 -8.73
N LEU A 12 -4.51 -3.04 -8.68
CA LEU A 12 -4.52 -3.97 -7.56
C LEU A 12 -3.21 -4.76 -7.43
N GLU A 13 -2.64 -5.21 -8.55
CA GLU A 13 -1.36 -5.93 -8.55
C GLU A 13 -0.22 -5.03 -8.10
N VAL A 14 -0.20 -3.76 -8.53
CA VAL A 14 0.77 -2.78 -8.07
C VAL A 14 0.61 -2.51 -6.57
N ALA A 15 -0.63 -2.35 -6.08
CA ALA A 15 -0.88 -2.17 -4.65
C ALA A 15 -0.43 -3.38 -3.82
N ARG A 16 -0.66 -4.60 -4.30
CA ARG A 16 -0.19 -5.84 -3.65
C ARG A 16 1.33 -5.96 -3.65
N LEU A 17 2.00 -5.52 -4.70
CA LEU A 17 3.46 -5.54 -4.79
C LEU A 17 4.07 -4.62 -3.73
N HIS A 18 3.67 -3.35 -3.71
CA HIS A 18 4.12 -2.39 -2.69
C HIS A 18 3.77 -2.87 -1.28
N TRP A 19 2.60 -3.49 -1.09
CA TRP A 19 2.23 -4.02 0.22
C TRP A 19 3.15 -5.15 0.67
N ARG A 20 3.55 -6.04 -0.25
CA ARG A 20 4.48 -7.12 0.04
C ARG A 20 5.83 -6.58 0.51
N GLU A 21 6.40 -5.62 -0.22
CA GLU A 21 7.68 -4.98 0.12
C GLU A 21 7.60 -4.26 1.47
N THR A 22 6.50 -3.55 1.72
CA THR A 22 6.22 -2.93 3.01
C THR A 22 6.19 -3.98 4.12
N ARG A 23 5.50 -5.08 3.90
CA ARG A 23 5.33 -6.15 4.89
C ARG A 23 6.63 -6.89 5.18
N GLU A 24 7.50 -7.06 4.18
CA GLU A 24 8.85 -7.61 4.39
C GLU A 24 9.67 -6.72 5.34
N CYS A 25 9.58 -5.40 5.18
CA CYS A 25 10.21 -4.46 6.11
C CYS A 25 9.59 -4.51 7.52
N LEU A 26 8.26 -4.69 7.62
CA LEU A 26 7.57 -4.83 8.91
C LEU A 26 7.97 -6.12 9.67
N LEU A 27 8.25 -7.21 8.94
CA LEU A 27 8.60 -8.51 9.54
C LEU A 27 10.07 -8.60 9.96
N HIS A 28 10.95 -7.76 9.40
CA HIS A 28 12.39 -7.79 9.66
C HIS A 28 12.97 -6.44 10.15
N PRO A 29 12.41 -5.80 11.21
CA PRO A 29 12.80 -4.45 11.62
C PRO A 29 14.26 -4.30 12.07
N GLY A 30 14.95 -5.39 12.43
CA GLY A 30 16.38 -5.40 12.77
C GLY A 30 17.31 -5.83 11.63
N GLY A 31 16.75 -6.24 10.49
CA GLY A 31 17.48 -6.67 9.29
C GLY A 31 17.21 -5.77 8.07
N THR A 32 16.22 -4.90 8.14
CA THR A 32 15.91 -3.91 7.11
C THR A 32 16.88 -2.74 7.22
N ASP A 33 17.53 -2.44 6.10
CA ASP A 33 18.41 -1.28 5.98
C ASP A 33 17.58 0.02 6.17
N PRO A 34 18.08 1.03 6.92
CA PRO A 34 17.35 2.26 7.15
C PRO A 34 16.95 2.99 5.86
N ASP A 35 17.72 2.90 4.78
CA ASP A 35 17.37 3.49 3.49
C ASP A 35 16.19 2.73 2.84
N GLN A 36 16.12 1.41 3.04
CA GLN A 36 14.99 0.59 2.58
C GLN A 36 13.72 0.90 3.37
N ALA A 37 13.83 1.06 4.69
CA ALA A 37 12.69 1.49 5.51
C ALA A 37 12.20 2.88 5.10
N LEU A 38 13.12 3.81 4.78
CA LEU A 38 12.77 5.14 4.28
C LEU A 38 12.06 5.06 2.92
N ALA A 39 12.57 4.26 1.98
CA ALA A 39 11.93 4.07 0.68
C ALA A 39 10.49 3.55 0.82
N VAL A 40 10.26 2.59 1.72
CA VAL A 40 8.90 2.10 2.00
C VAL A 40 7.99 3.20 2.52
N VAL A 41 8.48 4.08 3.41
CA VAL A 41 7.71 5.22 3.92
C VAL A 41 7.39 6.21 2.80
N GLU A 42 8.35 6.51 1.94
CA GLU A 42 8.20 7.45 0.82
C GLU A 42 7.28 6.92 -0.29
N GLU A 43 7.28 5.61 -0.52
CA GLU A 43 6.46 4.94 -1.53
C GLU A 43 5.07 4.54 -1.02
N PHE A 44 4.83 4.55 0.30
CA PHE A 44 3.54 4.20 0.87
C PHE A 44 2.34 5.00 0.29
N PRO A 45 2.46 6.29 -0.06
CA PRO A 45 1.39 7.01 -0.77
C PRO A 45 1.06 6.45 -2.16
N LEU A 46 2.00 5.78 -2.84
CA LEU A 46 1.74 5.10 -4.11
C LEU A 46 0.84 3.88 -3.90
N LEU A 47 1.06 3.14 -2.81
CA LEU A 47 0.17 2.06 -2.41
C LEU A 47 -1.26 2.58 -2.27
N TRP A 48 -1.45 3.73 -1.60
CA TRP A 48 -2.79 4.33 -1.44
C TRP A 48 -3.44 4.67 -2.77
N ARG A 49 -2.70 5.31 -3.68
CA ARG A 49 -3.22 5.70 -5.00
C ARG A 49 -3.66 4.49 -5.80
N ASN A 50 -2.84 3.44 -5.81
CA ASN A 50 -3.13 2.21 -6.55
C ASN A 50 -4.30 1.43 -5.92
N LEU A 51 -4.42 1.45 -4.59
CA LEU A 51 -5.55 0.82 -3.89
C LEU A 51 -6.88 1.55 -4.15
N ALA A 52 -6.86 2.89 -4.17
CA ALA A 52 -8.04 3.69 -4.51
C ALA A 52 -8.47 3.48 -5.96
N GLU A 53 -7.51 3.41 -6.89
CA GLU A 53 -7.81 3.07 -8.29
C GLU A 53 -8.32 1.63 -8.41
N ALA A 54 -7.73 0.67 -7.69
CA ALA A 54 -8.19 -0.71 -7.66
C ALA A 54 -9.65 -0.83 -7.19
N ALA A 55 -10.04 -0.06 -6.17
CA ALA A 55 -11.41 -0.05 -5.65
C ALA A 55 -12.47 0.36 -6.69
N ARG A 56 -12.07 1.13 -7.73
CA ARG A 56 -12.98 1.51 -8.84
C ARG A 56 -13.30 0.35 -9.77
N HIS A 57 -12.42 -0.66 -9.83
CA HIS A 57 -12.55 -1.80 -10.74
C HIS A 57 -12.96 -3.07 -10.00
N ASP A 58 -12.40 -3.29 -8.80
CA ASP A 58 -12.67 -4.42 -7.92
C ASP A 58 -12.68 -3.96 -6.45
N LEU A 59 -13.89 -3.61 -6.00
CA LEU A 59 -14.15 -3.10 -4.66
C LEU A 59 -13.78 -4.12 -3.57
N GLU A 60 -14.13 -5.39 -3.80
CA GLU A 60 -13.99 -6.45 -2.81
C GLU A 60 -12.52 -6.77 -2.58
N ALA A 61 -11.74 -6.91 -3.66
CA ALA A 61 -10.31 -7.17 -3.54
C ALA A 61 -9.55 -5.98 -2.95
N ALA A 62 -9.94 -4.74 -3.27
CA ALA A 62 -9.35 -3.55 -2.67
C ALA A 62 -9.69 -3.44 -1.17
N LEU A 63 -10.93 -3.74 -0.77
CA LEU A 63 -11.34 -3.79 0.63
C LEU A 63 -10.57 -4.85 1.42
N SER A 64 -10.37 -6.04 0.83
CA SER A 64 -9.58 -7.10 1.45
C SER A 64 -8.16 -6.63 1.74
N LEU A 65 -7.50 -6.05 0.74
CA LEU A 65 -6.14 -5.55 0.90
C LEU A 65 -6.06 -4.38 1.89
N ALA A 66 -7.04 -3.46 1.87
CA ALA A 66 -7.12 -2.36 2.83
C ALA A 66 -7.22 -2.87 4.28
N ARG A 67 -8.00 -3.93 4.53
CA ARG A 67 -8.10 -4.58 5.85
C ARG A 67 -6.77 -5.18 6.28
N GLU A 68 -6.09 -5.91 5.40
CA GLU A 68 -4.77 -6.49 5.69
C GLU A 68 -3.77 -5.43 6.12
N ILE A 69 -3.75 -4.28 5.43
CA ILE A 69 -2.88 -3.15 5.77
C ILE A 69 -3.29 -2.53 7.13
N TRP A 70 -4.60 -2.46 7.43
CA TRP A 70 -5.11 -1.93 8.69
C TRP A 70 -4.80 -2.81 9.90
N ASP A 71 -4.77 -4.13 9.72
CA ASP A 71 -4.41 -5.06 10.78
C ASP A 71 -2.94 -4.87 11.21
N GLU A 72 -2.07 -4.44 10.29
CA GLU A 72 -0.65 -4.17 10.56
C GLU A 72 -0.37 -2.70 10.96
N ARG A 73 -1.41 -1.88 11.21
CA ARG A 73 -1.28 -0.43 11.49
C ARG A 73 -0.31 -0.07 12.62
N GLU A 74 -0.24 -0.88 13.67
CA GLU A 74 0.65 -0.61 14.81
C GLU A 74 2.12 -0.77 14.42
N ARG A 75 2.43 -1.74 13.54
CA ARG A 75 3.77 -1.94 13.01
C ARG A 75 4.13 -0.85 11.99
N LEU A 76 3.18 -0.45 11.16
CA LEU A 76 3.35 0.69 10.25
C LEU A 76 3.65 1.98 11.02
N GLN A 77 2.97 2.20 12.15
CA GLN A 77 3.24 3.33 13.02
C GLN A 77 4.66 3.29 13.61
N ALA A 78 5.19 2.10 13.92
CA ALA A 78 6.57 1.95 14.38
C ALA A 78 7.60 2.30 13.30
N LEU A 79 7.25 2.16 12.01
CA LEU A 79 8.05 2.64 10.87
C LEU A 79 7.83 4.13 10.55
N GLY A 80 6.96 4.83 11.29
CA GLY A 80 6.63 6.25 11.03
C GLY A 80 5.47 6.46 10.06
N ILE A 81 4.83 5.40 9.58
CA ILE A 81 3.65 5.47 8.70
C ILE A 81 2.39 5.51 9.57
N ARG A 82 1.68 6.63 9.55
CA ARG A 82 0.41 6.78 10.26
C ARG A 82 -0.76 6.63 9.30
N LEU A 83 -1.57 5.61 9.55
CA LEU A 83 -2.84 5.43 8.86
C LEU A 83 -3.90 6.35 9.48
N PRO A 84 -4.79 6.96 8.67
CA PRO A 84 -5.96 7.66 9.19
C PRO A 84 -6.95 6.65 9.79
N ASP A 85 -7.93 7.12 10.57
CA ASP A 85 -8.99 6.25 11.11
C ASP A 85 -9.66 5.40 10.02
N TRP A 86 -10.16 4.22 10.39
CA TRP A 86 -10.72 3.24 9.45
C TRP A 86 -11.80 3.83 8.53
N GLU A 87 -12.69 4.67 9.07
CA GLU A 87 -13.72 5.34 8.27
C GLU A 87 -13.13 6.37 7.29
N ALA A 88 -12.16 7.18 7.74
CA ALA A 88 -11.48 8.14 6.89
C ALA A 88 -10.64 7.45 5.81
N TRP A 89 -10.10 6.28 6.11
CA TRP A 89 -9.39 5.47 5.13
C TRP A 89 -10.35 4.90 4.08
N ARG A 90 -11.45 4.29 4.50
CA ARG A 90 -12.48 3.80 3.57
C ARG A 90 -13.01 4.89 2.65
N ALA A 91 -13.34 6.05 3.22
CA ALA A 91 -13.81 7.20 2.45
C ALA A 91 -12.79 7.64 1.38
N ARG A 92 -11.48 7.60 1.68
CA ARG A 92 -10.41 7.92 0.73
C ARG A 92 -10.27 6.90 -0.40
N LEU A 93 -10.64 5.65 -0.16
CA LEU A 93 -10.66 4.60 -1.17
C LEU A 93 -11.98 4.58 -1.97
N GLY A 94 -12.94 5.46 -1.64
CA GLY A 94 -14.28 5.47 -2.25
C GLY A 94 -15.20 4.35 -1.74
N LEU A 95 -14.95 3.87 -0.52
CA LEU A 95 -15.59 2.72 0.16
C LEU A 95 -16.52 3.11 1.30
#